data_AF-A0A6J7S310-F1
#
_entry.id   AF-A0A6J7S310-F1
#
_cell.length_a   1.000
_cell.length_b   1.000
_cell.length_c   1.000
_cell.angle_alpha   90.00
_cell.angle_beta   90.00
_cell.angle_gamma   90.00
#
_symmetry.space_group_name_H-M   'P 1'
#
loop_
_entity.id
_entity.type
_entity.pdbx_description
1 polymer ?
#
loop_
_entity_poly.entity_id
_entity_poly.type
_entity_poly.pdbx_seq_one_letter_code
_entity_poly.pdbx_strand_id
1 'polypeptide(L)'
;MAVFDRTWYGRVLVERVEGFATTEQWQRAYSEIVDYERSLSLEGLIIVKLWLEISPEMQLKRFKQRQADPLKAWKLTDEDWRNRDRWDDYSEAVDEMLDRTSTDWAPWHVIAAEQKRFARIAVIDAVIEEIERGCASHNFALPPASDIGL
;
A
#
# COMPACT_ATOMS: atom_id res chain seq x y z
N MET A 1 7.40 -6.16 -14.64
CA MET A 1 7.08 -5.66 -13.29
C MET A 1 6.72 -4.18 -13.39
N ALA A 2 5.65 -3.75 -12.73
CA ALA A 2 5.27 -2.34 -12.59
C ALA A 2 5.12 -2.01 -11.10
N VAL A 3 5.42 -0.78 -10.71
CA VAL A 3 5.27 -0.28 -9.34
C VAL A 3 4.37 0.94 -9.35
N PHE A 4 3.35 0.93 -8.52
CA PHE A 4 2.41 2.03 -8.39
C PHE A 4 2.65 2.77 -7.06
N ASP A 5 3.09 4.04 -7.14
CA ASP A 5 3.12 4.95 -5.99
C ASP A 5 1.75 5.61 -5.86
N ARG A 6 0.89 4.99 -5.04
CA ARG A 6 -0.58 5.18 -4.99
C ARG A 6 -1.29 4.54 -6.19
N THR A 7 -2.58 4.21 -5.99
CA THR A 7 -3.38 3.32 -6.86
C THR A 7 -4.87 3.67 -6.77
N TRP A 8 -5.74 2.81 -7.31
CA TRP A 8 -7.20 2.90 -7.23
C TRP A 8 -7.76 2.98 -5.80
N TYR A 9 -6.98 2.58 -4.79
CA TYR A 9 -7.36 2.71 -3.38
C TYR A 9 -7.60 4.15 -2.90
N GLY A 10 -7.19 5.16 -3.69
CA GLY A 10 -7.56 6.56 -3.44
C GLY A 10 -9.07 6.76 -3.28
N ARG A 11 -9.90 5.97 -3.97
CA ARG A 11 -11.37 6.01 -3.90
C ARG A 11 -11.92 5.73 -2.49
N VAL A 12 -11.29 4.82 -1.76
CA VAL A 12 -11.73 4.40 -0.41
C VAL A 12 -10.89 5.02 0.71
N LEU A 13 -9.86 5.79 0.35
CA LEU A 13 -8.99 6.54 1.27
C LEU A 13 -9.23 8.05 1.12
N VAL A 14 -8.36 8.76 0.39
CA VAL A 14 -8.40 10.23 0.30
C VAL A 14 -9.73 10.75 -0.23
N GLU A 15 -10.34 10.11 -1.23
CA GLU A 15 -11.61 10.58 -1.79
C GLU A 15 -12.79 10.37 -0.82
N ARG A 16 -12.76 9.31 -0.02
CA ARG A 16 -13.72 9.06 1.06
C ARG A 16 -13.56 10.12 2.16
N VAL A 17 -12.33 10.31 2.63
CA VAL A 17 -12.03 11.19 3.76
C VAL A 17 -12.32 12.64 3.36
N GLU A 18 -11.77 13.13 2.25
CA GLU A 18 -11.97 14.52 1.78
C GLU A 18 -13.35 14.79 1.14
N GLY A 19 -14.21 13.78 1.02
CA GLY A 19 -15.56 13.95 0.48
C GLY A 19 -15.60 14.21 -1.04
N PHE A 20 -14.56 13.78 -1.76
CA PHE A 20 -14.53 13.84 -3.23
C PHE A 20 -15.36 12.73 -3.89
N ALA A 21 -15.72 11.70 -3.13
CA ALA A 21 -16.66 10.66 -3.50
C ALA A 21 -17.86 10.63 -2.55
N THR A 22 -19.07 10.41 -3.08
CA THR A 22 -20.25 10.19 -2.22
C THR A 22 -20.13 8.87 -1.47
N THR A 23 -20.88 8.72 -0.39
CA THR A 23 -20.94 7.48 0.40
C THR A 23 -21.23 6.26 -0.45
N GLU A 24 -22.19 6.37 -1.36
CA GLU A 24 -22.57 5.29 -2.27
C GLU A 24 -21.42 4.92 -3.23
N GLN A 25 -20.67 5.92 -3.70
CA GLN A 25 -19.55 5.70 -4.63
C GLN A 25 -18.40 4.96 -3.96
N TRP A 26 -17.93 5.40 -2.80
CA TRP A 26 -16.80 4.74 -2.15
C TRP A 26 -17.19 3.40 -1.51
N GLN A 27 -18.42 3.24 -1.02
CA GLN A 27 -18.87 1.95 -0.50
C GLN A 27 -18.96 0.87 -1.58
N ARG A 28 -19.41 1.23 -2.79
CA ARG A 28 -19.45 0.33 -3.94
C ARG A 28 -18.04 -0.01 -4.46
N ALA A 29 -17.10 0.93 -4.33
CA ALA A 29 -15.75 0.76 -4.84
C ALA A 29 -15.01 -0.45 -4.25
N TYR A 30 -15.30 -0.87 -3.02
CA TYR A 30 -14.66 -2.04 -2.43
C TYR A 30 -14.89 -3.32 -3.25
N SER A 31 -16.13 -3.61 -3.65
CA SER A 31 -16.40 -4.78 -4.49
C SER A 31 -15.80 -4.63 -5.88
N GLU A 32 -15.85 -3.42 -6.45
CA GLU A 32 -15.25 -3.14 -7.77
C GLU A 32 -13.73 -3.38 -7.76
N ILE A 33 -13.04 -2.94 -6.71
CA ILE A 33 -11.60 -3.15 -6.52
C ILE A 33 -11.29 -4.65 -6.43
N VAL A 34 -12.03 -5.38 -5.60
CA VAL A 34 -11.82 -6.82 -5.41
C VAL A 34 -12.06 -7.60 -6.70
N ASP A 35 -13.15 -7.30 -7.42
CA ASP A 35 -13.49 -7.95 -8.69
C ASP A 35 -12.45 -7.64 -9.79
N TYR A 36 -11.95 -6.39 -9.81
CA TYR A 36 -10.89 -5.99 -10.71
C TYR A 36 -9.59 -6.73 -10.43
N GLU A 37 -9.13 -6.75 -9.17
CA GLU A 37 -7.92 -7.48 -8.76
C GLU A 37 -8.03 -8.99 -9.02
N ARG A 38 -9.22 -9.56 -8.79
CA ARG A 38 -9.50 -10.96 -9.11
C ARG A 38 -9.36 -11.24 -10.60
N SER A 39 -9.92 -10.38 -11.45
CA SER A 39 -9.84 -10.54 -12.90
C SER A 39 -8.39 -10.52 -13.39
N LEU A 40 -7.57 -9.62 -12.85
CA LEU A 40 -6.14 -9.57 -13.14
C LEU A 40 -5.39 -10.82 -12.68
N SER A 41 -5.69 -11.32 -11.48
CA SER A 41 -5.07 -12.53 -10.96
C SER A 41 -5.41 -13.78 -11.78
N LEU A 42 -6.65 -13.89 -12.26
CA LEU A 42 -7.06 -14.98 -13.16
C LEU A 42 -6.29 -14.99 -14.49
N GLU A 43 -5.88 -13.83 -14.98
CA GLU A 43 -5.01 -13.67 -16.17
C GLU A 43 -3.52 -13.88 -15.87
N GLY A 44 -3.17 -14.27 -14.63
CA GLY A 44 -1.80 -14.60 -14.22
C GLY A 44 -0.99 -13.43 -13.67
N LEU A 45 -1.61 -12.28 -13.35
CA LEU A 45 -0.90 -11.19 -12.68
C LEU A 45 -0.75 -11.49 -11.18
N ILE A 46 0.49 -11.42 -10.71
CA ILE A 46 0.81 -11.46 -9.27
C ILE A 46 0.67 -10.04 -8.73
N ILE A 47 -0.25 -9.84 -7.79
CA ILE A 47 -0.55 -8.54 -7.19
C ILE A 47 0.03 -8.51 -5.77
N VAL A 48 0.95 -7.58 -5.53
CA VAL A 48 1.54 -7.37 -4.20
C VAL A 48 1.09 -6.02 -3.67
N LYS A 49 0.32 -6.02 -2.58
CA LYS A 49 -0.20 -4.79 -1.94
C LYS A 49 0.53 -4.53 -0.64
N LEU A 50 1.12 -3.33 -0.53
CA LEU A 50 2.00 -2.97 0.58
C LEU A 50 1.43 -1.74 1.29
N TRP A 51 1.08 -1.88 2.56
CA TRP A 51 0.72 -0.76 3.43
C TRP A 51 1.89 -0.44 4.36
N LEU A 52 2.40 0.80 4.29
CA LEU A 52 3.56 1.23 5.08
C LEU A 52 3.09 1.96 6.34
N GLU A 53 2.94 1.23 7.43
CA GLU A 53 2.37 1.73 8.68
C GLU A 53 3.40 2.55 9.47
N ILE A 54 3.03 3.75 9.91
CA ILE A 54 3.84 4.60 10.77
C ILE A 54 2.98 5.20 11.86
N SER A 55 3.54 5.35 13.06
CA SER A 55 2.87 6.06 14.14
C SER A 55 2.64 7.55 13.82
N PRO A 56 1.59 8.18 14.39
CA PRO A 56 1.35 9.61 14.22
C PRO A 56 2.54 10.44 14.71
N GLU A 57 3.25 10.02 15.76
CA GLU A 57 4.46 10.70 16.24
C GLU A 57 5.58 10.65 15.22
N MET A 58 5.79 9.48 14.60
CA MET A 58 6.79 9.30 13.55
C MET A 58 6.46 10.13 12.30
N GLN A 59 5.19 10.19 11.90
CA GLN A 59 4.76 11.04 10.79
C GLN A 59 5.09 12.52 11.07
N LEU A 60 4.74 13.03 12.26
CA LEU A 60 5.05 14.41 12.65
C LEU A 60 6.55 14.69 12.65
N LYS A 61 7.34 13.78 13.22
CA LYS A 61 8.81 13.88 13.22
C LYS A 61 9.35 14.00 11.80
N ARG A 62 8.83 13.19 10.86
CA ARG A 62 9.22 13.23 9.44
C ARG A 62 8.79 14.53 8.76
N PHE A 63 7.62 15.07 9.07
CA PHE A 63 7.18 16.35 8.53
C PHE A 63 8.08 17.49 9.00
N LYS A 64 8.35 17.59 10.31
CA LYS A 64 9.27 18.60 10.84
C LYS A 64 10.68 18.50 10.22
N GLN A 65 11.19 17.28 10.04
CA GLN A 65 12.47 17.06 9.35
C GLN A 65 12.46 17.49 7.88
N ARG A 66 11.37 17.25 7.15
CA ARG A 66 11.24 17.67 5.74
C ARG A 66 11.12 19.19 5.62
N GLN A 67 10.37 19.82 6.52
CA GLN A 67 10.21 21.28 6.55
C GLN A 67 11.54 21.99 6.80
N ALA A 68 12.39 21.42 7.66
CA ALA A 68 13.71 21.97 7.98
C ALA A 68 14.79 21.68 6.91
N ASP A 69 14.51 20.83 5.92
CA ASP A 69 15.46 20.44 4.87
C ASP A 69 15.12 21.19 3.56
N PRO A 70 15.94 22.16 3.12
CA PRO A 70 15.67 22.94 1.91
C PRO A 70 15.49 22.09 0.64
N LEU A 71 16.08 20.89 0.59
CA LEU A 71 15.98 19.99 -0.56
C LEU A 71 14.69 19.15 -0.56
N LYS A 72 13.96 19.12 0.57
CA LYS A 72 12.76 18.31 0.77
C LYS A 72 11.51 19.11 1.17
N ALA A 73 11.66 20.38 1.52
CA ALA A 73 10.57 21.23 1.97
C ALA A 73 9.42 21.32 0.94
N TRP A 74 9.74 21.31 -0.36
CA TRP A 74 8.75 21.31 -1.44
C TRP A 74 7.80 20.10 -1.45
N LYS A 75 8.13 19.02 -0.71
CA LYS A 75 7.30 17.81 -0.58
C LYS A 75 6.24 17.92 0.52
N LEU A 76 6.15 19.07 1.20
CA LEU A 76 5.10 19.33 2.18
C LEU A 76 4.19 20.42 1.64
N THR A 77 2.89 20.14 1.67
CA THR A 77 1.84 21.08 1.35
C THR A 77 0.96 21.32 2.58
N ASP A 78 0.11 22.35 2.53
CA ASP A 78 -0.89 22.58 3.57
C ASP A 78 -1.90 21.43 3.66
N GLU A 79 -2.09 20.71 2.55
CA GLU A 79 -2.91 19.49 2.50
C GLU A 79 -2.32 18.36 3.35
N ASP A 80 -0.99 18.18 3.37
CA ASP A 80 -0.36 17.17 4.23
C ASP A 80 -0.65 17.41 5.72
N TRP A 81 -0.68 18.68 6.15
CA TRP A 81 -1.00 19.07 7.52
C TRP A 81 -2.49 18.86 7.83
N ARG A 82 -3.39 19.23 6.91
CA ARG A 82 -4.83 18.97 7.06
C ARG A 82 -5.13 17.47 7.16
N ASN A 83 -4.50 16.66 6.32
CA ASN A 83 -4.68 15.21 6.33
C ASN A 83 -4.23 14.59 7.66
N ARG A 84 -3.16 15.14 8.26
CA ARG A 84 -2.70 14.73 9.58
C ARG A 84 -3.71 15.06 10.68
N ASP A 85 -4.36 16.23 10.64
CA ASP A 85 -5.36 16.60 11.64
C ASP A 85 -6.59 15.66 11.61
N ARG A 86 -6.76 14.95 10.50
CA ARG A 86 -7.79 13.92 10.27
C ARG A 86 -7.27 12.49 10.43
N TRP A 87 -6.26 12.31 11.30
CA TRP A 87 -5.61 11.02 11.51
C TRP A 87 -6.63 9.89 11.75
N ASP A 88 -7.58 10.10 12.65
CA ASP A 88 -8.56 9.08 13.03
C ASP A 88 -9.47 8.68 11.86
N ASP A 89 -9.92 9.64 11.05
CA ASP A 89 -10.71 9.38 9.83
C ASP A 89 -9.92 8.51 8.84
N TYR A 90 -8.62 8.81 8.67
CA TYR A 90 -7.74 8.02 7.81
C TYR A 90 -7.46 6.63 8.38
N SER A 91 -7.25 6.50 9.69
CA SER A 91 -7.05 5.21 10.34
C SER A 91 -8.27 4.30 10.15
N GLU A 92 -9.49 4.82 10.35
CA GLU A 92 -10.71 4.04 10.09
C GLU A 92 -10.84 3.63 8.62
N ALA A 93 -10.55 4.55 7.69
CA ALA A 93 -10.59 4.26 6.27
C ALA A 93 -9.56 3.20 5.85
N VAL A 94 -8.36 3.22 6.45
CA VAL A 94 -7.29 2.24 6.21
C VAL A 94 -7.69 0.87 6.76
N ASP A 95 -8.17 0.80 8.00
CA ASP A 95 -8.57 -0.46 8.62
C ASP A 95 -9.67 -1.15 7.80
N GLU A 96 -10.70 -0.40 7.39
CA GLU A 96 -11.77 -0.93 6.54
C GLU A 96 -11.26 -1.35 5.15
N MET A 97 -10.33 -0.59 4.57
CA MET A 97 -9.68 -0.95 3.31
C MET A 97 -8.93 -2.27 3.41
N LEU A 98 -8.10 -2.43 4.42
CA LEU A 98 -7.32 -3.65 4.63
C LEU A 98 -8.25 -4.85 4.83
N ASP A 99 -9.26 -4.72 5.68
CA ASP A 99 -10.23 -5.78 5.98
C ASP A 99 -11.04 -6.21 4.75
N ARG A 100 -11.59 -5.24 4.01
CA ARG A 100 -12.53 -5.53 2.91
C ARG A 100 -11.87 -5.94 1.60
N THR A 101 -10.56 -5.70 1.45
CA THR A 101 -9.87 -5.91 0.17
C THR A 101 -8.66 -6.83 0.26
N SER A 102 -8.26 -7.28 1.45
CA SER A 102 -7.26 -8.35 1.55
C SER A 102 -7.90 -9.68 1.16
N THR A 103 -7.39 -10.30 0.09
CA THR A 103 -7.94 -11.55 -0.46
C THR A 103 -6.82 -12.56 -0.71
N ASP A 104 -7.17 -13.84 -0.89
CA ASP A 104 -6.18 -14.89 -1.11
C ASP A 104 -5.35 -14.69 -2.40
N TRP A 105 -5.91 -14.01 -3.40
CA TRP A 105 -5.25 -13.73 -4.69
C TRP A 105 -4.56 -12.36 -4.76
N ALA A 106 -4.84 -11.48 -3.80
CA ALA A 106 -4.21 -10.18 -3.65
C ALA A 106 -4.23 -9.79 -2.16
N PRO A 107 -3.32 -10.34 -1.35
CA PRO A 107 -3.25 -10.05 0.07
C PRO A 107 -2.63 -8.67 0.33
N TRP A 108 -2.99 -8.06 1.46
CA TRP A 108 -2.28 -6.88 1.98
C TRP A 108 -1.14 -7.28 2.92
N HIS A 109 0.03 -6.68 2.73
CA HIS A 109 1.14 -6.74 3.68
C HIS A 109 1.25 -5.42 4.43
N VAL A 110 0.99 -5.45 5.72
CA VAL A 110 1.18 -4.31 6.62
C VAL A 110 2.63 -4.31 7.11
N ILE A 111 3.42 -3.35 6.64
CA ILE A 111 4.85 -3.23 6.94
C ILE A 111 5.07 -2.12 7.96
N ALA A 112 5.64 -2.46 9.12
CA ALA A 112 6.06 -1.48 10.11
C ALA A 112 7.17 -0.59 9.53
N ALA A 113 6.81 0.64 9.18
CA ALA A 113 7.63 1.54 8.40
C ALA A 113 8.31 2.64 9.23
N GLU A 114 8.34 2.53 10.56
CA GLU A 114 9.01 3.46 11.46
C GLU A 114 10.50 3.65 11.11
N GLN A 115 11.19 2.52 10.93
CA GLN A 115 12.60 2.49 10.53
C GLN A 115 12.73 2.17 9.05
N LYS A 116 13.22 3.14 8.26
CA LYS A 116 13.31 3.02 6.79
C LYS A 116 14.15 1.82 6.33
N ARG A 117 15.22 1.47 7.05
CA ARG A 117 16.08 0.34 6.68
C ARG A 117 15.35 -0.99 6.85
N PHE A 118 14.67 -1.17 7.98
CA PHE A 118 13.83 -2.34 8.24
C PHE A 118 12.71 -2.45 7.20
N ALA A 119 11.96 -1.36 7.00
CA ALA A 119 10.84 -1.33 6.07
C ALA A 119 11.24 -1.74 4.64
N ARG A 120 12.41 -1.32 4.17
CA ARG A 120 12.92 -1.69 2.84
C ARG A 120 13.17 -3.18 2.71
N ILE A 121 13.77 -3.80 3.74
CA ILE A 121 14.03 -5.24 3.75
C ILE A 121 12.69 -5.99 3.80
N ALA A 122 11.81 -5.63 4.73
CA ALA A 122 10.50 -6.26 4.86
C ALA A 122 9.62 -6.14 3.58
N VAL A 123 9.71 -5.02 2.86
CA VAL A 123 9.05 -4.87 1.54
C VAL A 123 9.65 -5.83 0.52
N ILE A 124 10.98 -5.94 0.45
CA ILE A 124 11.64 -6.84 -0.49
C ILE A 124 11.25 -8.30 -0.18
N ASP A 125 11.27 -8.68 1.09
CA ASP A 125 10.89 -10.03 1.54
C ASP A 125 9.43 -10.33 1.15
N ALA A 126 8.48 -9.43 1.46
CA ALA A 126 7.08 -9.60 1.08
C ALA A 126 6.87 -9.72 -0.43
N VAL A 127 7.61 -8.94 -1.23
CA VAL A 127 7.55 -9.03 -2.70
C VAL A 127 8.10 -10.36 -3.20
N ILE A 128 9.22 -10.84 -2.66
CA ILE A 128 9.80 -12.13 -3.03
C ILE A 128 8.81 -13.24 -2.70
N GLU A 129 8.28 -13.27 -1.47
CA GLU A 129 7.32 -14.27 -1.01
C GLU A 129 6.08 -14.35 -1.92
N GLU A 130 5.48 -13.21 -2.28
CA GLU A 130 4.31 -13.20 -3.17
C GLU A 130 4.65 -13.63 -4.60
N ILE A 131 5.82 -13.24 -5.13
CA ILE A 131 6.26 -13.69 -6.44
C ILE A 131 6.47 -15.20 -6.45
N GLU A 132 7.13 -15.75 -5.42
CA GLU A 132 7.34 -17.19 -5.29
C GLU A 132 6.02 -17.96 -5.18
N ARG A 133 5.09 -17.46 -4.35
CA ARG A 133 3.74 -18.00 -4.19
C ARG A 133 2.97 -18.00 -5.51
N GLY A 134 2.98 -16.88 -6.22
CA GLY A 134 2.30 -16.72 -7.51
C GLY A 134 2.91 -17.55 -8.62
N CYS A 135 4.25 -17.67 -8.68
CA CYS A 135 4.92 -18.57 -9.61
C CYS A 135 4.51 -20.02 -9.35
N ALA A 136 4.49 -20.45 -8.09
CA ALA A 136 4.06 -21.79 -7.71
C ALA A 136 2.59 -22.07 -8.09
N SER A 137 1.67 -21.12 -7.86
CA SER A 137 0.25 -21.29 -8.21
C SER A 137 0.01 -21.37 -9.72
N HIS A 138 0.85 -20.70 -10.52
CA HIS A 138 0.80 -20.74 -11.98
C HIS A 138 1.74 -21.78 -12.61
N ASN A 139 2.33 -22.66 -11.80
CA ASN A 139 3.22 -23.75 -12.23
C ASN A 139 4.46 -23.26 -13.02
N PHE A 140 4.95 -22.07 -12.69
CA PHE A 140 6.23 -21.55 -13.14
C PHE A 140 7.35 -22.02 -12.19
N ALA A 141 8.38 -22.65 -12.75
CA ALA A 141 9.55 -23.07 -11.98
C ALA A 141 10.36 -21.85 -11.54
N LEU A 142 10.64 -21.76 -10.25
CA LEU A 142 11.58 -20.78 -9.71
C LEU A 142 13.02 -21.19 -10.09
N PRO A 143 13.91 -20.21 -10.34
CA PRO A 143 15.32 -20.50 -10.58
C PRO A 143 15.92 -21.17 -9.33
N PRO A 144 16.81 -22.16 -9.48
CA PRO A 144 17.44 -22.80 -8.34
C PRO A 144 18.35 -21.81 -7.62
N ALA A 145 18.41 -21.89 -6.28
CA ALA A 145 19.23 -21.00 -5.46
C ALA A 145 20.72 -21.01 -5.85
N SER A 146 21.20 -22.12 -6.43
CA SER A 146 22.56 -22.26 -6.97
C SER A 146 22.89 -21.29 -8.10
N ASP A 147 21.89 -20.80 -8.84
CA ASP A 147 22.08 -19.89 -9.98
C ASP A 147 22.20 -18.42 -9.55
N ILE A 148 21.95 -18.12 -8.27
CA ILE A 148 21.89 -16.76 -7.72
C ILE A 148 23.27 -16.27 -7.22
N GLY A 149 24.29 -17.14 -7.17
CA GLY A 149 25.68 -16.73 -6.90
C GLY A 149 25.91 -16.05 -5.54
N LEU A 150 25.09 -16.36 -4.54
CA LEU A 150 25.23 -15.93 -3.14
C LEU A 150 25.94 -16.99 -2.30
#